data_AF-G9L5G1-F1
#
_entry.id   AF-G9L5G1-F1
#
_cell.length_a   1.000
_cell.length_b   1.000
_cell.length_c   1.000
_cell.angle_alpha   90.00
_cell.angle_beta   90.00
_cell.angle_gamma   90.00
#
_symmetry.space_group_name_H-M   'P 1'
#
loop_
_entity.id
_entity.type
_entity.pdbx_description
1 polymer ?
#
loop_
_entity_poly.entity_id
_entity_poly.type
_entity_poly.pdbx_seq_one_letter_code
_entity_poly.pdbx_strand_id
1 'polypeptide(L)'
;GISLPKFTWQEGRKRLPLIGCVLLLIVLVVALIILLYFWRGHTGIKYKEPVESCPIHAVRCDGIVDCKLRSDELGCVRFDWDKSLLKVYSGSSHQWLPICSDSWNESYSEKTCQQLGFVSAYRTTEVAHRNLASSFSISKYNSTLQESLY
;
A
#
# COMPACT_ATOMS: atom_id res chain seq x y z
N GLY A 1 84.70 -21.65 -5.50
CA GLY A 1 83.85 -21.11 -4.44
C GLY A 1 82.43 -21.04 -4.92
N ILE A 2 81.53 -21.81 -4.31
CA ILE A 2 80.08 -21.58 -4.38
C ILE A 2 79.54 -21.95 -2.99
N SER A 3 79.33 -20.95 -2.16
CA SER A 3 78.73 -21.09 -0.83
C SER A 3 77.21 -21.20 -1.00
N LEU A 4 76.66 -22.38 -0.74
CA LEU A 4 75.21 -22.58 -0.61
C LEU A 4 74.70 -21.88 0.66
N PRO A 5 73.56 -21.16 0.62
CA PRO A 5 73.03 -20.49 1.79
C PRO A 5 72.49 -21.54 2.77
N LYS A 6 72.99 -21.46 4.00
CA LYS A 6 72.54 -22.28 5.14
C LYS A 6 71.14 -21.81 5.52
N PHE A 7 70.10 -22.54 5.11
CA PHE A 7 68.71 -22.26 5.47
C PHE A 7 68.54 -22.52 6.98
N THR A 8 68.45 -21.45 7.77
CA THR A 8 68.42 -21.50 9.23
C THR A 8 67.04 -21.96 9.74
N TRP A 9 66.95 -23.24 10.08
CA TRP A 9 65.77 -23.98 10.54
C TRP A 9 65.25 -23.61 11.96
N GLN A 10 65.67 -22.48 12.52
CA GLN A 10 65.32 -22.07 13.90
C GLN A 10 64.26 -20.96 13.95
N GLU A 11 64.18 -20.10 12.92
CA GLU A 11 63.27 -18.95 12.90
C GLU A 11 61.81 -19.34 12.57
N GLY A 12 61.60 -20.44 11.84
CA GLY A 12 60.27 -20.92 11.43
C GLY A 12 59.46 -21.54 12.57
N ARG A 13 60.12 -22.09 13.61
CA ARG A 13 59.49 -22.86 14.69
C ARG A 13 58.61 -22.00 15.61
N LYS A 14 58.88 -20.70 15.73
CA LYS A 14 58.04 -19.72 16.46
C LYS A 14 56.93 -19.11 15.60
N ARG A 15 57.06 -19.14 14.27
CA ARG A 15 56.05 -18.64 13.33
C ARG A 15 54.97 -19.68 13.02
N LEU A 16 55.28 -20.97 13.10
CA LEU A 16 54.30 -22.06 12.98
C LEU A 16 53.08 -21.95 13.93
N PRO A 17 53.23 -21.70 15.24
CA PRO A 17 52.07 -21.56 16.14
C PRO A 17 51.25 -20.30 15.86
N LEU A 18 51.90 -19.21 15.42
CA LEU A 18 51.23 -17.97 14.99
C LEU A 18 50.38 -18.21 13.73
N ILE A 19 50.92 -18.91 12.73
CA ILE A 19 50.19 -19.29 11.51
C ILE A 19 49.01 -20.21 11.88
N GLY A 20 49.20 -21.16 12.80
CA GLY A 20 48.14 -22.01 13.32
C GLY A 20 47.01 -21.23 13.98
N CYS A 21 47.33 -20.24 14.84
CA CYS A 21 46.34 -19.35 15.44
C CYS A 21 45.57 -18.54 14.40
N VAL A 22 46.25 -17.98 13.40
CA VAL A 22 45.60 -17.20 12.35
C VAL A 22 44.64 -18.06 11.53
N LEU A 23 45.05 -19.29 11.16
CA LEU A 23 44.17 -20.23 10.44
C LEU A 23 42.95 -20.63 11.28
N LEU A 24 43.13 -20.85 12.58
CA LEU A 24 42.03 -21.19 13.49
C LEU A 24 41.03 -20.03 13.64
N LEU A 25 41.52 -18.79 13.73
CA LEU A 25 40.67 -17.59 13.74
C LEU A 25 39.89 -17.43 12.42
N ILE A 26 40.51 -17.68 11.27
CA ILE A 26 39.84 -17.64 9.96
C ILE A 26 38.71 -18.68 9.91
N VAL A 27 38.95 -19.91 10.38
CA VAL A 27 37.92 -20.96 10.41
C VAL A 27 36.75 -20.56 11.33
N LEU A 28 37.02 -19.97 12.49
CA LEU A 28 35.98 -19.48 13.39
C LEU A 28 35.14 -18.37 12.77
N VAL A 29 35.78 -17.42 12.08
CA VAL A 29 35.09 -16.32 11.38
C VAL A 29 34.23 -16.87 10.24
N VAL A 30 34.75 -17.80 9.44
CA VAL A 30 33.99 -18.45 8.36
C VAL A 30 32.80 -19.23 8.93
N ALA A 31 32.98 -19.96 10.04
CA ALA A 31 31.89 -20.67 10.70
C ALA A 31 30.79 -19.72 11.21
N LEU A 32 31.16 -18.59 11.81
CA LEU A 32 30.23 -17.54 12.24
C LEU A 32 29.45 -16.94 11.04
N ILE A 33 30.14 -16.68 9.93
CA ILE A 33 29.51 -16.16 8.71
C ILE A 33 28.50 -17.18 8.15
N ILE A 34 28.87 -18.46 8.07
CA ILE A 34 27.96 -19.54 7.61
C ILE A 34 26.74 -19.65 8.53
N LEU A 35 26.92 -19.58 9.85
CA LEU A 35 25.82 -19.57 10.82
C LEU A 35 24.88 -18.37 10.59
N LEU A 36 25.43 -17.17 10.36
CA LEU A 36 24.61 -15.98 10.07
C LEU A 36 23.82 -16.12 8.76
N TYR A 37 24.43 -16.65 7.71
CA TYR A 37 23.72 -16.92 6.45
C TYR A 37 22.62 -17.96 6.62
N PHE A 38 22.89 -19.03 7.39
CA PHE A 38 21.92 -20.08 7.68
C PHE A 38 20.73 -19.53 8.48
N TRP A 39 20.99 -18.74 9.52
CA TRP A 39 19.95 -18.12 10.34
C TRP A 39 19.14 -17.08 9.57
N ARG A 40 19.78 -16.29 8.69
CA ARG A 40 19.11 -15.30 7.84
C ARG A 40 18.21 -15.93 6.77
N GLY A 41 18.47 -17.18 6.37
CA GLY A 41 17.67 -17.90 5.38
C GLY A 41 16.34 -18.44 5.92
N HIS A 42 16.21 -18.68 7.23
CA HIS A 42 15.04 -19.34 7.82
C HIS A 42 13.93 -18.37 8.28
N THR A 43 14.17 -17.07 8.37
CA THR A 43 13.15 -16.07 8.72
C THR A 43 12.40 -15.57 7.49
N GLY A 44 11.87 -16.49 6.69
CA GLY A 44 10.91 -16.15 5.64
C GLY A 44 9.55 -15.81 6.26
N ILE A 45 9.31 -14.55 6.62
CA ILE A 45 7.98 -14.09 7.03
C ILE A 45 7.04 -14.28 5.83
N LYS A 46 6.23 -15.34 5.88
CA LYS A 46 5.14 -15.56 4.92
C LYS A 46 4.00 -14.62 5.29
N TYR A 47 4.02 -13.41 4.74
CA TYR A 47 2.86 -12.53 4.81
C TYR A 47 1.72 -13.20 4.04
N LYS A 48 0.69 -13.65 4.76
CA LYS A 48 -0.57 -14.07 4.14
C LYS A 48 -1.35 -12.80 3.86
N GLU A 49 -1.37 -12.39 2.59
CA GLU A 49 -2.17 -11.23 2.18
C GLU A 49 -3.65 -11.49 2.50
N PRO A 50 -4.39 -10.50 3.03
CA PRO A 50 -5.83 -10.64 3.22
C PRO A 50 -6.51 -10.94 1.89
N VAL A 51 -7.30 -12.00 1.83
CA VAL A 51 -8.08 -12.34 0.63
C VAL A 51 -9.44 -11.68 0.72
N GLU A 52 -9.85 -11.04 -0.38
CA GLU A 52 -11.19 -10.46 -0.53
C GLU A 52 -12.26 -11.56 -0.47
N SER A 53 -13.34 -11.31 0.26
CA SER A 53 -14.50 -12.18 0.30
C SER A 53 -15.75 -11.33 0.40
N CYS A 54 -16.64 -11.47 -0.58
CA CYS A 54 -17.91 -10.75 -0.66
C CYS A 54 -19.08 -11.75 -0.70
N PRO A 55 -20.17 -11.51 0.03
CA PRO A 55 -21.41 -12.27 -0.10
C PRO A 55 -22.08 -12.01 -1.46
N ILE A 56 -22.97 -12.91 -1.88
CA ILE A 56 -23.68 -12.81 -3.19
C ILE A 56 -24.61 -11.60 -3.24
N HIS A 57 -25.12 -11.14 -2.10
CA HIS A 57 -26.01 -9.99 -1.98
C HIS A 57 -25.26 -8.66 -1.85
N ALA A 58 -23.93 -8.65 -1.97
CA ALA A 58 -23.15 -7.42 -1.84
C ALA A 58 -23.54 -6.41 -2.92
N VAL A 59 -23.89 -5.19 -2.52
CA VAL A 59 -24.23 -4.10 -3.44
C VAL A 59 -23.07 -3.12 -3.49
N ARG A 60 -22.69 -2.72 -4.71
CA ARG A 60 -21.57 -1.78 -4.87
C ARG A 60 -22.04 -0.36 -4.59
N CYS A 61 -21.35 0.34 -3.69
CA CYS A 61 -21.54 1.76 -3.41
C CYS A 61 -22.92 2.11 -2.84
N ASP A 62 -23.46 1.30 -1.94
CA ASP A 62 -24.72 1.59 -1.23
C ASP A 62 -24.49 2.21 0.16
N GLY A 63 -23.23 2.37 0.58
CA GLY A 63 -22.86 2.93 1.88
C GLY A 63 -22.80 1.88 3.00
N ILE A 64 -23.09 0.62 2.71
CA ILE A 64 -23.03 -0.50 3.65
C ILE A 64 -21.80 -1.35 3.28
N VAL A 65 -21.02 -1.75 4.28
CA VAL A 65 -19.84 -2.59 4.04
C VAL A 65 -20.24 -4.05 4.11
N ASP A 66 -20.43 -4.66 2.95
CA ASP A 66 -20.76 -6.07 2.76
C ASP A 66 -19.50 -6.94 2.63
N CYS A 67 -18.44 -6.43 1.98
CA CYS A 67 -17.23 -7.19 1.72
C CYS A 67 -16.19 -7.09 2.85
N LYS A 68 -15.40 -8.16 3.01
CA LYS A 68 -14.40 -8.27 4.09
C LYS A 68 -13.31 -7.20 4.05
N LEU A 69 -12.84 -6.79 2.86
CA LEU A 69 -11.86 -5.69 2.72
C LEU A 69 -12.52 -4.42 2.16
N ARG A 70 -13.85 -4.31 2.27
CA ARG A 70 -14.60 -3.12 1.88
C ARG A 70 -14.53 -2.80 0.38
N SER A 71 -14.24 -3.78 -0.47
CA SER A 71 -14.07 -3.58 -1.92
C SER A 71 -15.32 -3.08 -2.65
N ASP A 72 -16.50 -3.39 -2.12
CA ASP A 72 -17.82 -2.91 -2.51
C ASP A 72 -17.96 -1.38 -2.35
N GLU A 73 -17.34 -0.81 -1.32
CA GLU A 73 -17.45 0.60 -0.95
C GLU A 73 -16.24 1.44 -1.37
N LEU A 74 -15.34 0.87 -2.17
CA LEU A 74 -14.16 1.56 -2.71
C LEU A 74 -14.38 2.05 -4.14
N GLY A 75 -13.86 3.25 -4.42
CA GLY A 75 -13.90 3.84 -5.76
C GLY A 75 -15.31 4.22 -6.22
N CYS A 76 -16.16 4.65 -5.28
CA CYS A 76 -17.55 5.02 -5.53
C CYS A 76 -17.74 6.46 -6.00
N VAL A 77 -16.68 7.25 -5.98
CA VAL A 77 -16.66 8.66 -6.37
C VAL A 77 -15.58 8.87 -7.40
N ARG A 78 -15.87 9.63 -8.46
CA ARG A 78 -14.92 9.99 -9.50
C ARG A 78 -15.16 11.40 -10.03
N PHE A 79 -14.18 11.90 -10.76
CA PHE A 79 -14.28 13.15 -11.51
C PHE A 79 -14.23 12.87 -13.01
N ASP A 80 -15.13 13.49 -13.77
CA ASP A 80 -15.03 13.48 -15.24
C ASP A 80 -13.84 14.31 -15.72
N TRP A 81 -13.25 13.91 -16.86
CA TRP A 81 -12.09 14.55 -17.46
C TRP A 81 -12.32 16.02 -17.87
N ASP A 82 -13.46 16.33 -18.49
CA ASP A 82 -13.64 17.62 -19.17
C ASP A 82 -13.79 18.81 -18.21
N LYS A 83 -14.57 18.64 -17.14
CA LYS A 83 -14.96 19.73 -16.23
C LYS A 83 -14.71 19.39 -14.76
N SER A 84 -14.02 18.28 -14.48
CA SER A 84 -13.90 17.73 -13.13
C SER A 84 -15.26 17.58 -12.46
N LEU A 85 -16.27 17.14 -13.23
CA LEU A 85 -17.62 16.95 -12.71
C LEU A 85 -17.63 15.77 -11.75
N LEU A 86 -18.01 16.03 -10.50
CA LEU A 86 -18.10 15.02 -9.46
C LEU A 86 -19.28 14.06 -9.77
N LYS A 87 -18.98 12.76 -9.81
CA LYS A 87 -19.97 11.69 -10.00
C LYS A 87 -19.84 10.64 -8.90
N VAL A 88 -20.98 10.14 -8.46
CA VAL A 88 -21.11 9.00 -7.56
C VAL A 88 -21.65 7.81 -8.34
N TYR A 89 -21.15 6.61 -8.05
CA TYR A 89 -21.71 5.38 -8.60
C TYR A 89 -22.90 4.95 -7.74
N SER A 90 -24.04 4.70 -8.37
CA SER A 90 -25.21 4.13 -7.72
C SER A 90 -25.30 2.65 -8.05
N GLY A 91 -25.17 1.80 -7.03
CA GLY A 91 -25.31 0.35 -7.16
C GLY A 91 -26.68 -0.07 -7.70
N SER A 92 -27.76 0.59 -7.23
CA SER A 92 -29.14 0.26 -7.61
C SER A 92 -29.46 0.57 -9.08
N SER A 93 -28.91 1.66 -9.61
CA SER A 93 -29.14 2.07 -11.00
C SER A 93 -28.03 1.62 -11.97
N HIS A 94 -26.94 1.06 -11.45
CA HIS A 94 -25.73 0.70 -12.20
C HIS A 94 -25.17 1.86 -13.05
N GLN A 95 -25.30 3.09 -12.56
CA GLN A 95 -24.95 4.30 -13.29
C GLN A 95 -24.13 5.27 -12.45
N TRP A 96 -23.33 6.08 -13.15
CA TRP A 96 -22.60 7.19 -12.57
C TRP A 96 -23.46 8.45 -12.63
N LEU A 97 -23.92 8.89 -11.47
CA LEU A 97 -24.81 10.03 -11.32
C LEU A 97 -24.00 11.25 -10.88
N PRO A 98 -24.17 12.41 -11.54
CA PRO A 98 -23.60 13.64 -11.03
C PRO A 98 -24.40 14.15 -9.83
N ILE A 99 -23.74 14.96 -9.02
CA ILE A 99 -24.29 15.49 -7.78
C ILE A 99 -24.93 16.85 -8.02
N CYS A 100 -26.14 17.06 -7.48
CA CYS A 100 -26.83 18.35 -7.50
C CYS A 100 -26.12 19.39 -6.62
N SER A 101 -26.00 20.61 -7.12
CA SER A 101 -25.44 21.75 -6.39
C SER A 101 -26.34 22.26 -5.27
N ASP A 102 -27.66 22.07 -5.36
CA ASP A 102 -28.66 22.70 -4.48
C ASP A 102 -28.44 22.43 -2.97
N SER A 103 -27.92 21.25 -2.63
CA SER A 103 -27.65 20.84 -1.24
C SER A 103 -26.15 20.60 -0.98
N TRP A 104 -25.29 21.05 -1.89
CA TRP A 104 -23.85 20.90 -1.77
C TRP A 104 -23.23 22.04 -0.96
N ASN A 105 -22.32 21.72 -0.05
CA ASN A 105 -21.63 22.71 0.78
C ASN A 105 -20.11 22.49 0.78
N GLU A 106 -19.33 23.52 1.14
CA GLU A 106 -17.87 23.47 1.18
C GLU A 106 -17.35 22.35 2.10
N SER A 107 -18.02 22.12 3.24
CA SER A 107 -17.69 21.02 4.14
C SER A 107 -17.78 19.64 3.46
N TYR A 108 -18.73 19.44 2.54
CA TYR A 108 -18.85 18.18 1.81
C TYR A 108 -17.74 18.03 0.77
N SER A 109 -17.26 19.14 0.23
CA SER A 109 -16.09 19.15 -0.66
C SER A 109 -14.84 18.67 0.07
N GLU A 110 -14.57 19.25 1.24
CA GLU A 110 -13.47 18.86 2.13
C GLU A 110 -13.52 17.37 2.45
N LYS A 111 -14.67 16.90 2.97
CA LYS A 111 -14.83 15.49 3.35
C LYS A 111 -14.68 14.56 2.14
N THR A 112 -15.23 14.91 0.98
CA THR A 112 -15.12 14.07 -0.23
C THR A 112 -13.68 13.95 -0.70
N CYS A 113 -12.92 15.05 -0.71
CA CYS A 113 -11.50 15.04 -1.04
C CYS A 113 -10.69 14.22 -0.02
N GLN A 114 -10.99 14.35 1.27
CA GLN A 114 -10.37 13.55 2.33
C GLN A 114 -10.64 12.06 2.20
N GLN A 115 -11.86 11.66 1.81
CA GLN A 115 -12.18 10.27 1.54
C GLN A 115 -11.38 9.67 0.39
N LEU A 116 -11.00 10.47 -0.60
CA LEU A 116 -10.14 10.07 -1.70
C LEU A 116 -8.64 10.10 -1.36
N GLY A 117 -8.29 10.49 -0.13
CA GLY A 117 -6.91 10.55 0.35
C GLY A 117 -6.21 11.90 0.14
N PHE A 118 -6.94 12.95 -0.25
CA PHE A 118 -6.41 14.31 -0.33
C PHE A 118 -6.49 15.01 1.03
N VAL A 119 -5.69 16.06 1.22
CA VAL A 119 -5.67 16.83 2.49
C VAL A 119 -6.95 17.65 2.66
N SER A 120 -7.36 18.32 1.59
CA SER A 120 -8.48 19.26 1.59
C SER A 120 -9.04 19.42 0.18
N ALA A 121 -10.18 20.12 0.06
CA ALA A 121 -10.67 20.57 -1.24
C ALA A 121 -9.88 21.80 -1.70
N TYR A 122 -9.64 21.90 -3.01
CA TYR A 122 -8.98 23.07 -3.60
C TYR A 122 -9.98 24.07 -4.16
N ARG A 123 -11.00 23.59 -4.88
CA ARG A 123 -11.99 24.43 -5.54
C ARG A 123 -13.31 23.68 -5.70
N THR A 124 -14.40 24.35 -5.36
CA THR A 124 -15.77 23.87 -5.57
C THR A 124 -16.51 24.88 -6.43
N THR A 125 -17.09 24.42 -7.54
CA THR A 125 -17.91 25.24 -8.44
C THR A 125 -19.06 24.42 -8.98
N GLU A 126 -20.23 25.05 -9.13
CA GLU A 126 -21.33 24.46 -9.86
C GLU A 126 -21.01 24.36 -11.36
N VAL A 127 -21.49 23.29 -12.00
CA VAL A 127 -21.32 23.07 -13.42
C VAL A 127 -22.70 22.94 -14.06
N ALA A 128 -23.07 23.90 -14.90
CA ALA A 128 -24.30 23.81 -15.67
C ALA A 128 -24.21 22.63 -16.65
N HIS A 129 -25.00 21.57 -16.39
CA HIS A 129 -25.10 20.40 -17.24
C HIS A 129 -26.53 20.25 -17.76
N ARG A 130 -26.74 20.54 -19.05
CA ARG A 130 -28.07 20.68 -19.66
C ARG A 130 -28.71 19.36 -20.11
N ASN A 131 -28.00 18.22 -20.03
CA ASN A 131 -28.48 16.92 -20.50
C ASN A 131 -28.43 15.89 -19.36
N LEU A 132 -29.27 16.06 -18.35
CA LEU A 132 -29.28 15.15 -17.21
C LEU A 132 -30.55 14.31 -17.16
N ALA A 133 -30.40 13.00 -17.37
CA ALA A 133 -31.48 12.03 -17.18
C ALA A 133 -31.75 11.76 -15.68
N SER A 134 -30.72 11.88 -14.84
CA SER A 134 -30.77 11.60 -13.41
C SER A 134 -29.62 12.30 -12.67
N SER A 135 -29.94 12.91 -11.53
CA SER A 135 -28.98 13.51 -10.58
C SER A 135 -29.10 12.84 -9.22
N PHE A 136 -28.00 12.85 -8.47
CA PHE A 136 -28.00 12.51 -7.07
C PHE A 136 -28.06 13.77 -6.20
N SER A 137 -29.05 13.87 -5.32
CA SER A 137 -29.12 14.93 -4.31
C SER A 137 -28.75 14.36 -2.95
N ILE A 138 -27.89 15.08 -2.22
CA ILE A 138 -27.42 14.65 -0.91
C ILE A 138 -28.41 15.15 0.13
N SER A 139 -29.06 14.22 0.83
CA SER A 139 -29.94 14.52 1.96
C SER A 139 -29.16 14.58 3.27
N LYS A 140 -28.15 13.71 3.44
CA LYS A 140 -27.36 13.61 4.68
C LYS A 140 -25.94 13.09 4.43
N TYR A 141 -24.95 13.92 4.74
CA TYR A 141 -23.53 13.52 4.76
C TYR A 141 -23.10 13.17 6.19
N ASN A 142 -23.19 11.90 6.56
CA ASN A 142 -22.70 11.40 7.83
C ASN A 142 -21.23 10.96 7.68
N SER A 143 -21.01 9.85 6.98
CA SER A 143 -19.70 9.23 6.83
C SER A 143 -19.22 9.17 5.37
N THR A 144 -20.11 8.82 4.43
CA THR A 144 -19.85 8.79 2.99
C THR A 144 -20.96 9.50 2.22
N LEU A 145 -20.67 9.92 0.99
CA LEU A 145 -21.69 10.44 0.07
C LEU A 145 -22.77 9.40 -0.26
N GLN A 146 -22.41 8.13 -0.22
CA GLN A 146 -23.29 7.02 -0.61
C GLN A 146 -24.33 6.70 0.46
N GLU A 147 -24.14 7.11 1.71
CA GLU A 147 -25.11 6.93 2.79
C GLU A 147 -26.45 7.65 2.51
N SER A 148 -26.47 8.61 1.59
CA SER A 148 -27.68 9.28 1.09
C SER A 148 -28.40 8.51 -0.04
N LEU A 149 -27.89 7.36 -0.50
CA LEU A 149 -28.52 6.53 -1.55
C LEU A 149 -29.64 5.62 -1.02
N TYR A 150 -29.93 5.65 0.29
CA TYR A 150 -30.96 4.87 0.96
C TYR A 150 -32.02 5.75 1.64
#